data_AF-A0A9N8Z8S1-F1
#
_entry.id   AF-A0A9N8Z8S1-F1
#
_cell.length_a   1.000
_cell.length_b   1.000
_cell.length_c   1.000
_cell.angle_alpha   90.00
_cell.angle_beta   90.00
_cell.angle_gamma   90.00
#
_symmetry.space_group_name_H-M   'P 1'
#
loop_
_entity.id
_entity.type
_entity.pdbx_description
1 polymer ?
#
loop_
_entity_poly.entity_id
_entity_poly.type
_entity_poly.pdbx_seq_one_letter_code
_entity_poly.pdbx_strand_id
1 'polypeptide(L)'
;MIHLDYLQKVYRETYNTARVLSSGIETWENCFTRILYSNKGLTEKDKKIIQEWSIDFFEQRKERDESGKPMQCSKCNSIKYSYIYCKNCMKKKLESQFRNWTSGNRYIDDCIQRRQSEISMSGSIIEWIPFDQFEEIEFLAKGGFSKVYTARWTKGSIDKLDEENECFIRTGTLDVVLKSLNDSEQIGEEFIKEVIKM
;
A
#
# COMPACT_ATOMS: atom_id res chain seq x y z
N MET A 1 -6.14 -12.81 -9.85
CA MET A 1 -4.84 -13.37 -10.29
C MET A 1 -4.70 -13.23 -11.81
N ILE A 2 -4.38 -14.32 -12.53
CA ILE A 2 -3.51 -14.40 -13.73
C ILE A 2 -3.36 -13.13 -14.58
N HIS A 3 -4.46 -12.55 -15.09
CA HIS A 3 -4.39 -11.36 -15.95
C HIS A 3 -3.79 -10.14 -15.23
N LEU A 4 -4.17 -9.90 -13.97
CA LEU A 4 -3.62 -8.81 -13.16
C LEU A 4 -2.12 -8.98 -12.93
N ASP A 5 -1.68 -10.21 -12.67
CA ASP A 5 -0.28 -10.55 -12.40
C ASP A 5 0.58 -10.36 -13.66
N TYR A 6 0.02 -10.68 -14.83
CA TYR A 6 0.59 -10.36 -16.14
C TYR A 6 0.71 -8.84 -16.37
N LEU A 7 -0.36 -8.07 -16.15
CA LEU A 7 -0.30 -6.61 -16.29
C LEU A 7 0.73 -5.99 -15.35
N GLN A 8 0.81 -6.43 -14.09
CA GLN A 8 1.82 -5.96 -13.15
C GLN A 8 3.25 -6.30 -13.59
N LYS A 9 3.46 -7.49 -14.19
CA LYS A 9 4.76 -7.85 -14.78
C LYS A 9 5.12 -6.88 -15.90
N VAL A 10 4.22 -6.63 -16.84
CA VAL A 10 4.43 -5.70 -17.96
C VAL A 10 4.65 -4.27 -17.47
N TYR A 11 3.95 -3.82 -16.42
CA TYR A 11 4.23 -2.54 -15.75
C TYR A 11 5.67 -2.46 -15.24
N ARG A 12 6.13 -3.46 -14.47
CA ARG A 12 7.49 -3.50 -13.89
C ARG A 12 8.59 -3.56 -14.97
N GLU A 13 8.36 -4.28 -16.07
CA GLU A 13 9.26 -4.35 -17.21
C GLU A 13 9.32 -3.01 -17.94
N THR A 14 8.16 -2.44 -18.28
CA THR A 14 8.04 -1.12 -18.94
C THR A 14 8.67 -0.01 -18.09
N TYR A 15 8.43 -0.01 -16.77
CA TYR A 15 8.98 0.97 -15.83
C TYR A 15 10.51 0.95 -15.81
N ASN A 16 11.10 -0.24 -15.73
CA ASN A 16 12.55 -0.40 -15.71
C ASN A 16 13.19 -0.04 -17.06
N THR A 17 12.60 -0.44 -18.18
CA THR A 17 13.08 -0.04 -19.51
C THR A 17 12.99 1.48 -19.69
N ALA A 18 11.88 2.11 -19.31
CA ALA A 18 11.72 3.56 -19.35
C ALA A 18 12.79 4.28 -18.51
N ARG A 19 13.13 3.75 -17.33
CA ARG A 19 14.19 4.29 -16.45
C ARG A 19 15.62 4.11 -16.99
N VAL A 20 15.84 3.19 -17.93
CA VAL A 20 17.13 3.01 -18.61
C VAL A 20 17.23 3.89 -19.86
N LEU A 21 16.11 4.14 -20.56
CA LEU A 21 16.07 5.02 -21.74
C LEU A 21 15.93 6.51 -21.39
N SER A 22 15.33 6.84 -20.25
CA SER A 22 15.17 8.21 -19.78
C SER A 22 16.54 8.87 -19.59
N SER A 23 16.73 10.01 -20.25
CA SER A 23 18.01 10.71 -20.35
C SER A 23 17.79 12.22 -20.18
N GLY A 24 18.84 13.03 -20.29
CA GLY A 24 18.70 14.50 -20.29
C GLY A 24 17.91 15.08 -21.48
N ILE A 25 17.34 14.25 -22.35
CA ILE A 25 16.62 14.64 -23.58
C ILE A 25 15.17 14.11 -23.57
N GLU A 26 14.94 12.84 -23.21
CA GLU A 26 13.60 12.24 -23.11
C GLU A 26 13.26 11.93 -21.65
N THR A 27 12.14 12.46 -21.15
CA THR A 27 11.69 12.22 -19.77
C THR A 27 11.20 10.78 -19.59
N TRP A 28 11.17 10.32 -18.34
CA TRP A 28 10.71 8.97 -18.00
C TRP A 28 9.27 8.71 -18.48
N GLU A 29 8.38 9.70 -18.35
CA GLU A 29 6.97 9.60 -18.72
C GLU A 29 6.80 9.40 -20.24
N ASN A 30 7.60 10.10 -21.03
CA ASN A 30 7.61 9.96 -22.48
C ASN A 30 8.13 8.58 -22.89
N CYS A 31 9.26 8.13 -22.32
CA CYS A 31 9.79 6.78 -22.55
C CYS A 31 8.74 5.70 -22.20
N PHE A 32 8.14 5.79 -21.00
CA PHE A 32 7.16 4.82 -20.50
C PHE A 32 5.92 4.75 -21.38
N THR A 33 5.30 5.89 -21.67
CA THR A 33 4.10 5.98 -22.52
C THR A 33 4.39 5.40 -23.92
N ARG A 34 5.54 5.75 -24.50
CA ARG A 34 5.99 5.25 -25.81
C ARG A 34 6.17 3.73 -25.83
N ILE A 35 6.79 3.14 -24.81
CA ILE A 35 6.95 1.68 -24.71
C ILE A 35 5.58 1.00 -24.50
N LEU A 36 4.77 1.51 -23.58
CA LEU A 36 3.47 0.94 -23.20
C LEU A 36 2.50 0.86 -24.38
N TYR A 37 2.32 1.97 -25.11
CA TYR A 37 1.38 2.01 -26.23
C TYR A 37 1.88 1.28 -27.47
N SER A 38 3.21 1.10 -27.61
CA SER A 38 3.83 0.24 -28.63
C SER A 38 3.61 -1.25 -28.40
N ASN A 39 3.20 -1.68 -27.20
CA ASN A 39 2.98 -3.09 -26.89
C ASN A 39 1.72 -3.62 -27.60
N LYS A 40 1.92 -4.51 -28.57
CA LYS A 40 0.84 -5.14 -29.37
C LYS A 40 0.12 -6.29 -28.65
N GLY A 41 0.65 -6.78 -27.53
CA GLY A 41 0.03 -7.84 -26.72
C GLY A 41 -1.00 -7.34 -25.69
N LEU A 42 -1.08 -6.02 -25.48
CA LEU A 42 -2.03 -5.39 -24.56
C LEU A 42 -3.23 -4.83 -25.32
N THR A 43 -4.43 -4.97 -24.75
CA THR A 43 -5.60 -4.21 -25.21
C THR A 43 -5.49 -2.74 -24.79
N GLU A 44 -6.26 -1.86 -25.42
CA GLU A 44 -6.34 -0.45 -24.99
C GLU A 44 -6.95 -0.27 -23.58
N LYS A 45 -7.63 -1.29 -23.03
CA LYS A 45 -8.04 -1.29 -21.61
C LYS A 45 -6.86 -1.60 -20.70
N ASP A 46 -6.03 -2.57 -21.06
CA ASP A 46 -4.84 -2.97 -20.29
C ASP A 46 -3.80 -1.85 -20.24
N LYS A 47 -3.60 -1.16 -21.38
CA LYS A 47 -2.72 0.02 -21.45
C LYS A 47 -3.19 1.14 -20.52
N LYS A 48 -4.50 1.41 -20.45
CA LYS A 48 -5.06 2.40 -19.52
C LYS A 48 -4.81 2.02 -18.06
N ILE A 49 -5.06 0.77 -17.67
CA ILE A 49 -4.80 0.27 -16.31
C ILE A 49 -3.31 0.46 -15.92
N ILE A 50 -2.39 0.10 -16.82
CA ILE A 50 -0.94 0.25 -16.57
C ILE A 50 -0.52 1.74 -16.55
N GLN A 51 -1.15 2.59 -17.36
CA GLN A 51 -0.94 4.04 -17.36
C GLN A 51 -1.47 4.70 -16.08
N GLU A 52 -2.62 4.25 -15.57
CA GLU A 52 -3.23 4.69 -14.31
C GLU A 52 -2.33 4.33 -13.12
N TRP A 53 -1.80 3.10 -13.04
CA TRP A 53 -0.82 2.73 -12.01
C TRP A 53 0.46 3.56 -12.06
N SER A 54 0.92 3.93 -13.26
CA SER A 54 2.03 4.86 -13.39
C SER A 54 1.68 6.22 -12.78
N ILE A 55 0.52 6.79 -13.12
CA ILE A 55 0.09 8.10 -12.61
C ILE A 55 -0.05 8.07 -11.09
N ASP A 56 -0.75 7.08 -10.54
CA ASP A 56 -0.92 6.85 -9.10
C ASP A 56 0.46 6.85 -8.39
N PHE A 57 1.42 6.07 -8.92
CA PHE A 57 2.76 5.95 -8.36
C PHE A 57 3.52 7.29 -8.33
N PHE A 58 3.50 8.09 -9.39
CA PHE A 58 4.18 9.40 -9.37
C PHE A 58 3.46 10.43 -8.49
N GLU A 59 2.13 10.36 -8.40
CA GLU A 59 1.35 11.22 -7.51
C GLU A 59 1.58 10.88 -6.03
N GLN A 60 1.61 9.59 -5.66
CA GLN A 60 2.06 9.12 -4.35
C GLN A 60 3.47 9.63 -4.00
N ARG A 61 4.41 9.55 -4.96
CA ARG A 61 5.79 10.04 -4.77
C ARG A 61 5.86 11.55 -4.57
N LYS A 62 5.03 12.35 -5.23
CA LYS A 62 5.00 13.81 -5.04
C LYS A 62 4.65 14.20 -3.60
N GLU A 63 3.67 13.53 -2.97
CA GLU A 63 3.36 13.74 -1.54
C GLU A 63 4.47 13.31 -0.59
N ARG A 64 5.17 12.21 -0.91
CA ARG A 64 6.22 11.64 -0.06
C ARG A 64 7.52 12.43 -0.14
N ASP A 65 7.98 12.70 -1.36
CA ASP A 65 9.26 13.36 -1.65
C ASP A 65 9.12 14.91 -1.63
N GLU A 66 7.92 15.43 -1.40
CA GLU A 66 7.54 16.86 -1.43
C GLU A 66 8.01 17.59 -2.71
N SER A 67 8.05 16.83 -3.81
CA SER A 67 8.69 17.18 -5.08
C SER A 67 7.73 17.69 -6.17
N GLY A 68 6.43 17.64 -5.91
CA GLY A 68 5.42 18.24 -6.77
C GLY A 68 5.35 19.77 -6.62
N LYS A 69 4.45 20.42 -7.35
CA LYS A 69 4.18 21.84 -7.14
C LYS A 69 3.34 22.00 -5.86
N PRO A 70 3.77 22.78 -4.84
CA PRO A 70 2.98 22.99 -3.64
C PRO A 70 1.65 23.70 -3.98
N MET A 71 0.56 23.17 -3.45
CA MET A 71 -0.81 23.65 -3.61
C MET A 71 -1.60 23.45 -2.31
N GLN A 72 -2.68 24.20 -2.11
CA GLN A 72 -3.54 24.03 -0.93
C GLN A 72 -4.53 22.89 -1.14
N CYS A 73 -4.62 21.96 -0.18
CA CYS A 73 -5.66 20.93 -0.15
C CYS A 73 -7.02 21.55 0.14
N SER A 74 -8.01 21.34 -0.75
CA SER A 74 -9.38 21.84 -0.61
C SER A 74 -10.12 21.29 0.61
N LYS A 75 -9.77 20.08 1.08
CA LYS A 75 -10.42 19.41 2.23
C LYS A 75 -9.82 19.78 3.58
N CYS A 76 -8.49 19.90 3.68
CA CYS A 76 -7.83 20.10 4.97
C CYS A 76 -7.05 21.42 5.12
N ASN A 77 -7.00 22.26 4.07
CA ASN A 77 -6.25 23.53 3.98
C ASN A 77 -4.73 23.44 4.21
N SER A 78 -4.18 22.24 4.39
CA SER A 78 -2.73 21.99 4.42
C SER A 78 -2.12 22.09 3.01
N ILE A 79 -0.81 22.33 2.93
CA ILE A 79 -0.06 22.17 1.68
C ILE A 79 -0.07 20.68 1.28
N LYS A 80 -0.24 20.44 -0.02
CA LYS A 80 -0.01 19.17 -0.71
C LYS A 80 0.79 19.42 -1.99
N TYR A 81 1.33 18.35 -2.56
CA TYR A 81 2.25 18.34 -3.71
C TYR A 81 1.72 17.46 -4.85
N SER A 82 0.84 16.51 -4.55
CA SER A 82 0.06 15.74 -5.51
C SER A 82 -1.27 16.42 -5.85
N TYR A 83 -1.72 16.25 -7.10
CA TYR A 83 -3.07 16.60 -7.51
C TYR A 83 -4.11 15.62 -6.95
N ILE A 84 -3.80 14.32 -6.94
CA ILE A 84 -4.70 13.25 -6.48
C ILE A 84 -4.73 13.14 -4.95
N TYR A 85 -3.57 13.05 -4.30
CA TYR A 85 -3.46 12.67 -2.89
C TYR A 85 -3.16 13.83 -1.95
N CYS A 86 -3.55 13.70 -0.68
CA CYS A 86 -3.08 14.54 0.41
C CYS A 86 -2.67 13.71 1.65
N LYS A 87 -1.38 13.74 1.98
CA LYS A 87 -0.75 13.13 3.16
C LYS A 87 -1.47 13.51 4.46
N ASN A 88 -1.93 14.76 4.56
CA ASN A 88 -2.66 15.27 5.72
C ASN A 88 -4.11 14.76 5.81
N CYS A 89 -4.80 14.52 4.68
CA CYS A 89 -6.12 13.87 4.68
C CYS A 89 -6.00 12.38 5.03
N MET A 90 -5.03 11.67 4.45
CA MET A 90 -4.73 10.27 4.78
C MET A 90 -4.50 10.10 6.29
N LYS A 91 -3.59 10.90 6.87
CA LYS A 91 -3.30 10.86 8.32
C LYS A 91 -4.55 11.10 9.17
N LYS A 92 -5.33 12.16 8.89
CA LYS A 92 -6.58 12.44 9.62
C LYS A 92 -7.61 11.31 9.49
N LYS A 93 -7.67 10.62 8.34
CA LYS A 93 -8.55 9.46 8.19
C LYS A 93 -8.07 8.27 9.02
N LEU A 94 -6.76 8.00 9.09
CA LEU A 94 -6.21 6.96 9.96
C LEU A 94 -6.46 7.27 11.45
N GLU A 95 -6.19 8.50 11.88
CA GLU A 95 -6.48 9.01 13.24
C GLU A 95 -7.97 8.80 13.61
N SER A 96 -8.90 8.98 12.68
CA SER A 96 -10.33 8.71 12.92
C SER A 96 -10.67 7.25 13.24
N GLN A 97 -9.81 6.30 12.86
CA GLN A 97 -10.01 4.87 13.07
C GLN A 97 -9.28 4.31 14.31
N PHE A 98 -8.49 5.11 15.03
CA PHE A 98 -7.72 4.66 16.21
C PHE A 98 -8.61 4.01 17.31
N ARG A 99 -9.90 4.38 17.39
CA ARG A 99 -10.88 3.76 18.32
C ARG A 99 -11.51 2.46 17.80
N ASN A 100 -11.47 2.23 16.49
CA ASN A 100 -12.05 1.06 15.82
C ASN A 100 -11.00 -0.04 15.63
N TRP A 101 -9.74 0.34 15.43
CA TRP A 101 -8.58 -0.54 15.32
C TRP A 101 -7.90 -0.77 16.68
N THR A 102 -8.64 -1.31 17.64
CA THR A 102 -8.07 -1.81 18.90
C THR A 102 -7.93 -3.32 18.87
N SER A 103 -6.77 -3.80 19.30
CA SER A 103 -6.46 -5.21 19.56
C SER A 103 -6.88 -5.68 20.96
N GLY A 104 -7.33 -4.76 21.81
CA GLY A 104 -7.43 -4.96 23.26
C GLY A 104 -6.08 -4.88 23.99
N ASN A 105 -4.95 -4.75 23.27
CA ASN A 105 -3.62 -4.61 23.84
C ASN A 105 -3.01 -3.24 23.50
N ARG A 106 -2.90 -2.37 24.51
CA ARG A 106 -2.35 -1.02 24.39
C ARG A 106 -0.98 -0.95 23.68
N TYR A 107 -0.11 -1.95 23.85
CA TYR A 107 1.24 -1.92 23.27
C TYR A 107 1.23 -2.16 21.76
N ILE A 108 0.28 -2.94 21.27
CA ILE A 108 0.02 -3.09 19.82
C ILE A 108 -0.65 -1.81 19.31
N ASP A 109 -1.69 -1.35 19.99
CA ASP A 109 -2.48 -0.19 19.56
C ASP A 109 -1.61 1.08 19.48
N ASP A 110 -0.81 1.39 20.52
CA ASP A 110 0.16 2.50 20.54
C ASP A 110 1.20 2.38 19.42
N CYS A 111 1.59 1.15 19.05
CA CYS A 111 2.55 0.90 17.97
C CYS A 111 1.93 1.19 16.60
N ILE A 112 0.71 0.70 16.36
CA ILE A 112 -0.03 0.94 15.11
C ILE A 112 -0.33 2.45 14.96
N GLN A 113 -0.85 3.09 16.00
CA GLN A 113 -1.18 4.53 15.99
C GLN A 113 0.07 5.41 15.76
N ARG A 114 1.22 5.05 16.34
CA ARG A 114 2.50 5.72 16.07
C ARG A 114 2.91 5.58 14.61
N ARG A 115 2.91 4.36 14.06
CA ARG A 115 3.26 4.13 12.65
C ARG A 115 2.31 4.80 11.67
N GLN A 116 1.01 4.81 11.95
CA GLN A 116 0.01 5.56 11.16
C GLN A 116 0.21 7.08 11.27
N SER A 117 0.71 7.58 12.41
CA SER A 117 1.06 9.00 12.60
C SER A 117 2.37 9.40 11.89
N GLU A 118 3.26 8.45 11.63
CA GLU A 118 4.55 8.60 10.93
C GLU A 118 4.43 8.35 9.41
N ILE A 119 3.23 8.08 8.88
CA ILE A 119 3.07 7.48 7.55
C ILE A 119 3.67 8.31 6.40
N SER A 120 4.53 7.67 5.62
CA SER A 120 4.99 8.18 4.33
C SER A 120 4.04 7.71 3.21
N MET A 121 3.74 8.58 2.24
CA MET A 121 2.76 8.36 1.17
C MET A 121 3.17 7.32 0.09
N SER A 122 3.99 6.33 0.44
CA SER A 122 4.25 5.15 -0.40
C SER A 122 4.56 3.88 0.42
N GLY A 123 4.14 3.83 1.69
CA GLY A 123 4.25 2.63 2.52
C GLY A 123 2.90 1.91 2.58
N SER A 124 2.92 0.58 2.74
CA SER A 124 1.71 -0.16 3.13
C SER A 124 1.22 0.33 4.49
N ILE A 125 -0.08 0.58 4.60
CA ILE A 125 -0.68 1.00 5.86
C ILE A 125 -0.68 -0.19 6.83
N ILE A 126 0.05 -0.07 7.93
CA ILE A 126 -0.08 -0.99 9.07
C ILE A 126 -1.43 -0.72 9.74
N GLU A 127 -2.29 -1.73 9.86
CA GLU A 127 -3.60 -1.65 10.50
C GLU A 127 -3.88 -2.88 11.37
N TRP A 128 -4.84 -2.79 12.30
CA TRP A 128 -5.30 -3.96 13.04
C TRP A 128 -6.38 -4.70 12.24
N ILE A 129 -6.20 -6.02 12.06
CA ILE A 129 -7.09 -6.86 11.26
C ILE A 129 -7.77 -7.88 12.18
N PRO A 130 -9.09 -7.73 12.44
CA PRO A 130 -9.90 -8.76 13.09
C PRO A 130 -9.76 -10.14 12.40
N PHE A 131 -9.60 -11.19 13.20
CA PHE A 131 -9.25 -12.53 12.72
C PHE A 131 -10.35 -13.18 11.87
N ASP A 132 -11.60 -12.75 12.03
CA ASP A 132 -12.76 -13.15 11.24
C ASP A 132 -12.73 -12.67 9.78
N GLN A 133 -11.75 -11.84 9.39
CA GLN A 133 -11.54 -11.44 7.99
C GLN A 133 -10.67 -12.43 7.20
N PHE A 134 -10.12 -13.46 7.84
CA PHE A 134 -9.30 -14.49 7.21
C PHE A 134 -10.09 -15.78 6.99
N GLU A 135 -10.15 -16.21 5.73
CA GLU A 135 -10.74 -17.48 5.28
C GLU A 135 -9.63 -18.48 4.88
N GLU A 136 -9.99 -19.75 4.68
CA GLU A 136 -9.11 -20.81 4.15
C GLU A 136 -7.71 -20.83 4.83
N ILE A 137 -7.72 -20.85 6.16
CA ILE A 137 -6.51 -20.82 6.98
C ILE A 137 -5.88 -22.22 7.04
N GLU A 138 -4.83 -22.43 6.25
CA GLU A 138 -4.10 -23.70 6.14
C GLU A 138 -2.73 -23.63 6.83
N PHE A 139 -2.32 -24.71 7.50
CA PHE A 139 -1.00 -24.79 8.14
C PHE A 139 0.10 -25.05 7.11
N LEU A 140 1.09 -24.16 7.05
CA LEU A 140 2.21 -24.24 6.12
C LEU A 140 3.46 -24.86 6.78
N ALA A 141 3.86 -24.36 7.96
CA ALA A 141 5.10 -24.78 8.63
C ALA A 141 5.14 -24.44 10.12
N LYS A 142 6.01 -25.12 10.89
CA LYS A 142 6.38 -24.74 12.26
C LYS A 142 7.90 -24.60 12.38
N GLY A 143 8.36 -23.44 12.83
CA GLY A 143 9.73 -23.20 13.27
C GLY A 143 9.86 -23.22 14.80
N GLY A 144 11.05 -22.88 15.32
CA GLY A 144 11.31 -22.88 16.76
C GLY A 144 10.38 -21.98 17.58
N PHE A 145 10.11 -20.76 17.08
CA PHE A 145 9.35 -19.73 17.80
C PHE A 145 7.98 -19.40 17.21
N SER A 146 7.58 -20.03 16.10
CA SER A 146 6.32 -19.69 15.40
C SER A 146 5.74 -20.81 14.55
N LYS A 147 4.43 -20.78 14.38
CA LYS A 147 3.68 -21.49 13.34
C LYS A 147 3.35 -20.50 12.22
N VAL A 148 3.43 -20.98 10.98
CA VAL A 148 3.14 -20.21 9.77
C VAL A 148 1.96 -20.87 9.07
N TYR A 149 1.00 -20.04 8.67
CA TYR A 149 -0.20 -20.43 7.94
C TYR A 149 -0.31 -19.61 6.66
N THR A 150 -0.91 -20.19 5.63
CA THR A 150 -1.51 -19.44 4.51
C THR A 150 -2.97 -19.15 4.83
N ALA A 151 -3.49 -18.03 4.37
CA ALA A 151 -4.90 -17.67 4.52
C ALA A 151 -5.34 -16.71 3.40
N ARG A 152 -6.64 -16.60 3.18
CA ARG A 152 -7.23 -15.57 2.31
C ARG A 152 -7.75 -14.41 3.16
N TRP A 153 -7.17 -13.22 3.03
CA TRP A 153 -7.75 -12.00 3.59
C TRP A 153 -8.85 -11.48 2.66
N THR A 154 -10.10 -11.59 3.09
CA THR A 154 -11.30 -11.25 2.30
C THR A 154 -11.30 -9.82 1.76
N LYS A 155 -10.92 -8.84 2.60
CA LYS A 155 -10.94 -7.40 2.27
C LYS A 155 -9.64 -6.88 1.68
N GLY A 156 -8.50 -7.49 2.03
CA GLY A 156 -7.16 -7.00 1.67
C GLY A 156 -6.76 -5.69 2.33
N SER A 157 -5.55 -5.26 2.02
CA SER A 157 -4.95 -4.01 2.51
C SER A 157 -5.66 -2.77 1.98
N ILE A 158 -5.54 -1.66 2.71
CA ILE A 158 -5.83 -0.33 2.16
C ILE A 158 -4.87 -0.06 0.99
N ASP A 159 -5.43 0.25 -0.17
CA ASP A 159 -4.72 0.74 -1.35
C ASP A 159 -4.55 2.26 -1.25
N LYS A 160 -5.66 2.98 -1.03
CA LYS A 160 -5.70 4.44 -0.93
C LYS A 160 -6.94 4.97 -0.22
N LEU A 161 -6.92 6.26 0.07
CA LEU A 161 -8.09 7.02 0.49
C LEU A 161 -8.82 7.52 -0.76
N ASP A 162 -10.08 7.14 -0.92
CA ASP A 162 -11.02 7.93 -1.71
C ASP A 162 -11.30 9.21 -0.93
N GLU A 163 -10.71 10.32 -1.38
CA GLU A 163 -10.93 11.60 -0.71
C GLU A 163 -12.37 12.08 -0.89
N GLU A 164 -13.06 11.80 -2.01
CA GLU A 164 -14.41 12.29 -2.29
C GLU A 164 -15.46 11.59 -1.42
N ASN A 165 -15.46 10.26 -1.40
CA ASN A 165 -16.36 9.42 -0.59
C ASN A 165 -15.86 9.21 0.86
N GLU A 166 -14.69 9.80 1.20
CA GLU A 166 -14.02 9.73 2.50
C GLU A 166 -13.84 8.30 3.03
N CYS A 167 -13.62 7.33 2.14
CA CYS A 167 -13.54 5.90 2.46
C CYS A 167 -12.21 5.27 2.02
N PHE A 168 -11.81 4.17 2.63
CA PHE A 168 -10.61 3.45 2.20
C PHE A 168 -10.94 2.53 1.03
N ILE A 169 -10.33 2.80 -0.13
CA ILE A 169 -10.26 1.84 -1.23
C ILE A 169 -9.32 0.72 -0.79
N ARG A 170 -9.79 -0.51 -0.98
CA ARG A 170 -9.10 -1.74 -0.61
C ARG A 170 -8.59 -2.43 -1.86
N THR A 171 -7.49 -3.19 -1.72
CA THR A 171 -6.97 -4.06 -2.78
C THR A 171 -7.94 -5.20 -3.16
N GLY A 172 -8.93 -5.49 -2.31
CA GLY A 172 -9.82 -6.63 -2.45
C GLY A 172 -9.16 -7.90 -1.91
N THR A 173 -9.71 -9.05 -2.25
CA THR A 173 -9.27 -10.33 -1.68
C THR A 173 -7.81 -10.64 -2.02
N LEU A 174 -6.99 -10.92 -1.00
CA LEU A 174 -5.56 -11.25 -1.12
C LEU A 174 -5.24 -12.56 -0.41
N ASP A 175 -4.38 -13.38 -1.01
CA ASP A 175 -3.73 -14.49 -0.32
C ASP A 175 -2.57 -13.95 0.53
N VAL A 176 -2.51 -14.35 1.80
CA VAL A 176 -1.59 -13.82 2.82
C VAL A 176 -0.94 -14.92 3.64
N VAL A 177 0.17 -14.57 4.32
CA VAL A 177 0.87 -15.46 5.26
C VAL A 177 0.65 -14.95 6.69
N LEU A 178 0.05 -15.78 7.54
CA LEU A 178 -0.16 -15.49 8.96
C LEU A 178 0.94 -16.16 9.80
N LYS A 179 1.75 -15.36 10.49
CA LYS A 179 2.78 -15.84 11.43
C LYS A 179 2.24 -15.76 12.86
N SER A 180 1.89 -16.90 13.44
CA SER A 180 1.52 -17.05 14.85
C SER A 180 2.78 -17.37 15.66
N LEU A 181 3.09 -16.56 16.67
CA LEU A 181 4.18 -16.89 17.60
C LEU A 181 3.71 -17.93 18.63
N ASN A 182 4.66 -18.70 19.16
CA ASN A 182 4.41 -19.48 20.37
C ASN A 182 4.21 -18.53 21.57
N ASP A 183 3.45 -18.98 22.57
CA ASP A 183 3.31 -18.34 23.89
C ASP A 183 2.84 -16.86 23.86
N SER A 184 1.90 -16.56 22.95
CA SER A 184 1.35 -15.23 22.69
C SER A 184 0.56 -14.57 23.85
N GLU A 185 0.51 -15.19 25.03
CA GLU A 185 -0.10 -14.60 26.23
C GLU A 185 0.74 -13.46 26.82
N GLN A 186 2.05 -13.40 26.51
CA GLN A 186 2.92 -12.30 26.91
C GLN A 186 3.46 -11.55 25.68
N ILE A 187 2.60 -10.71 25.08
CA ILE A 187 2.96 -9.79 24.00
C ILE A 187 3.85 -8.66 24.57
N GLY A 188 5.14 -8.96 24.74
CA GLY A 188 6.14 -8.04 25.28
C GLY A 188 6.78 -7.11 24.25
N GLU A 189 7.70 -6.27 24.74
CA GLU A 189 8.44 -5.31 23.91
C GLU A 189 9.25 -5.97 22.79
N GLU A 190 9.66 -7.24 22.96
CA GLU A 190 10.40 -8.00 21.96
C GLU A 190 9.57 -8.35 20.72
N PHE A 191 8.27 -8.64 20.88
CA PHE A 191 7.35 -8.81 19.75
C PHE A 191 7.25 -7.53 18.93
N ILE A 192 7.05 -6.40 19.62
CA ILE A 192 6.98 -5.08 19.00
C ILE A 192 8.30 -4.75 18.29
N LYS A 193 9.46 -5.14 18.85
CA LYS A 193 10.79 -5.01 18.21
C LYS A 193 11.00 -5.93 17.00
N GLU A 194 10.27 -7.03 16.85
CA GLU A 194 10.28 -7.82 15.62
C GLU A 194 9.42 -7.14 14.54
N VAL A 195 8.19 -6.76 14.89
CA VAL A 195 7.24 -6.11 13.96
C VAL A 195 7.75 -4.74 13.48
N ILE A 196 8.40 -3.95 14.33
CA ILE A 196 8.95 -2.62 13.98
C ILE A 196 10.17 -2.68 13.04
N LYS A 197 10.83 -3.85 12.91
CA LYS A 197 12.01 -4.05 12.03
C LYS A 197 11.65 -4.34 10.56
N MET A 198 10.36 -4.45 10.25
CA MET A 198 9.83 -4.59 8.88
C MET A 198 9.56 -3.23 8.25
#